data_AF-A0A1J6HN20-F1
#
_entry.id   AF-A0A1J6HN20-F1
#
_cell.length_a   1.000
_cell.length_b   1.000
_cell.length_c   1.000
_cell.angle_alpha   90.00
_cell.angle_beta   90.00
_cell.angle_gamma   90.00
#
_symmetry.space_group_name_H-M   'P 1'
#
loop_
_entity.id
_entity.type
_entity.pdbx_description
1 polymer ?
#
loop_
_entity_poly.entity_id
_entity_poly.type
_entity_poly.pdbx_seq_one_letter_code
_entity_poly.pdbx_strand_id
1 'polypeptide(L)'
;MKHGQLRSVAHSIAGSLASGISLITGFYELRVYEDAMRSEDGVLIIDLLNGKVIKGEASSDLAAAVLRIPAEFDRLCQAEGFSRSDCRHALAHFHTNQLTHGFTLAVEDNSGRATETDFQGVPARRVIEPDQLGRLRRRAIRHYGKRNC
;
A
#
# COMPACT_ATOMS: atom_id res chain seq x y z
N MET A 1 -10.01 -3.10 18.18
CA MET A 1 -8.81 -2.89 17.33
C MET A 1 -8.92 -1.51 16.68
N LYS A 2 -7.82 -0.75 16.58
CA LYS A 2 -7.84 0.58 15.95
C LYS A 2 -7.49 0.44 14.47
N HIS A 3 -8.43 0.74 13.57
CA HIS A 3 -8.22 0.80 12.11
C HIS A 3 -6.92 1.50 11.67
N GLY A 4 -6.45 2.48 12.46
CA GLY A 4 -5.17 3.14 12.25
C GLY A 4 -3.95 2.20 12.32
N GLN A 5 -3.97 1.17 13.16
CA GLN A 5 -2.89 0.19 13.29
C GLN A 5 -2.81 -0.72 12.06
N LEU A 6 -3.94 -1.20 11.54
CA LEU A 6 -3.99 -1.94 10.27
C LEU A 6 -3.40 -1.14 9.12
N ARG A 7 -3.78 0.14 9.03
CA ARG A 7 -3.21 1.06 8.04
C ARG A 7 -1.71 1.24 8.23
N SER A 8 -1.22 1.25 9.46
CA SER A 8 0.21 1.37 9.75
C SER A 8 0.99 0.14 9.26
N VAL A 9 0.50 -1.08 9.55
CA VAL A 9 1.11 -2.33 9.06
C VAL A 9 1.14 -2.35 7.53
N ALA A 10 -0.01 -2.11 6.90
CA ALA A 10 -0.12 -2.10 5.45
C ALA A 10 0.75 -1.00 4.81
N HIS A 11 0.88 0.17 5.46
CA HIS A 11 1.78 1.23 5.02
C HIS A 11 3.26 0.84 5.12
N SER A 12 3.70 0.21 6.21
CA SER A 12 5.08 -0.24 6.36
C SER A 12 5.49 -1.20 5.25
N ILE A 13 4.62 -2.15 4.91
CA ILE A 13 4.83 -3.09 3.81
C ILE A 13 4.88 -2.34 2.47
N ALA A 14 3.85 -1.57 2.14
CA ALA A 14 3.78 -0.87 0.85
C ALA A 14 4.92 0.15 0.67
N GLY A 15 5.25 0.89 1.73
CA GLY A 15 6.37 1.83 1.75
C GLY A 15 7.72 1.15 1.58
N SER A 16 7.86 -0.07 2.09
CA SER A 16 9.06 -0.91 1.94
C SER A 16 9.21 -1.46 0.52
N LEU A 17 8.12 -1.75 -0.20
CA LEU A 17 8.19 -2.06 -1.63
C LEU A 17 8.51 -0.79 -2.44
N ALA A 18 7.87 0.33 -2.12
CA ALA A 18 8.06 1.63 -2.79
C ALA A 18 9.47 2.21 -2.65
N SER A 19 10.21 1.88 -1.59
CA SER A 19 11.60 2.32 -1.44
C SER A 19 12.59 1.56 -2.34
N GLY A 20 12.16 0.45 -2.93
CA GLY A 20 13.02 -0.50 -3.63
C GLY A 20 13.88 -1.38 -2.72
N ILE A 21 13.81 -1.18 -1.40
CA ILE A 21 14.52 -2.01 -0.42
C ILE A 21 13.50 -2.54 0.57
N SER A 22 13.15 -3.82 0.41
CA SER A 22 12.22 -4.50 1.30
C SER A 22 12.90 -5.41 2.29
N LEU A 23 13.30 -4.82 3.41
CA LEU A 23 13.76 -5.58 4.59
C LEU A 23 12.68 -6.51 5.13
N ILE A 24 11.41 -6.16 4.94
CA ILE A 24 10.26 -6.97 5.36
C ILE A 24 10.24 -8.28 4.57
N THR A 25 10.36 -8.23 3.24
CA THR A 25 10.34 -9.45 2.40
C THR A 25 11.74 -10.04 2.17
N GLY A 26 12.80 -9.34 2.56
CA GLY A 26 14.20 -9.74 2.33
C GLY A 26 14.68 -9.51 0.90
N PHE A 27 13.98 -8.70 0.10
CA PHE A 27 14.35 -8.36 -1.26
C PHE A 27 14.95 -6.97 -1.37
N TYR A 28 15.95 -6.83 -2.22
CA TYR A 28 16.63 -5.58 -2.54
C TYR A 28 16.40 -5.24 -4.02
N GLU A 29 16.55 -3.97 -4.37
CA GLU A 29 16.40 -3.46 -5.75
C GLU A 29 15.03 -3.70 -6.38
N LEU A 30 13.97 -3.70 -5.57
CA LEU A 30 12.60 -3.80 -6.09
C LEU A 30 12.26 -2.56 -6.91
N ARG A 31 11.84 -2.77 -8.16
CA ARG A 31 11.54 -1.67 -9.09
C ARG A 31 10.04 -1.50 -9.30
N VAL A 32 9.29 -1.39 -8.21
CA VAL A 32 7.81 -1.39 -8.24
C VAL A 32 7.24 -0.30 -9.16
N TYR A 33 7.90 0.85 -9.26
CA TYR A 33 7.47 1.92 -10.16
C TYR A 33 7.91 1.70 -11.62
N GLU A 34 9.01 0.96 -11.89
CA GLU A 34 9.32 0.57 -13.27
C GLU A 34 8.33 -0.49 -13.75
N ASP A 35 7.98 -1.44 -12.88
CA ASP A 35 6.96 -2.46 -13.14
C ASP A 35 5.58 -1.82 -13.38
N ALA A 36 5.20 -0.84 -12.54
CA ALA A 36 3.99 -0.04 -12.77
C ALA A 36 4.04 0.73 -14.09
N MET A 37 5.18 1.34 -14.46
CA MET A 37 5.32 2.11 -15.71
C MET A 37 5.16 1.24 -16.96
N ARG A 38 5.58 -0.02 -16.90
CA ARG A 38 5.42 -1.00 -17.98
C ARG A 38 4.00 -1.54 -18.08
N SER A 39 3.23 -1.41 -17.01
CA SER A 39 1.84 -1.85 -16.92
C SER A 39 0.89 -0.84 -17.56
N GLU A 40 -0.30 -1.31 -17.92
CA GLU A 40 -1.38 -0.46 -18.41
C GLU A 40 -1.67 0.71 -17.45
N ASP A 41 -1.83 1.91 -18.00
CA ASP A 41 -2.04 3.18 -17.29
C ASP A 41 -0.95 3.61 -16.31
N GLY A 42 0.22 2.94 -16.29
CA GLY A 42 1.24 3.22 -15.28
C GLY A 42 0.84 2.70 -13.88
N VAL A 43 0.00 1.66 -13.81
CA VAL A 43 -0.62 1.17 -12.57
C VAL A 43 -0.23 -0.28 -12.27
N LEU A 44 0.17 -0.50 -11.01
CA LEU A 44 0.34 -1.83 -10.43
C LEU A 44 -0.44 -1.92 -9.11
N ILE A 45 -1.29 -2.93 -8.97
CA ILE A 45 -2.07 -3.15 -7.74
C ILE A 45 -1.66 -4.46 -7.09
N ILE A 46 -1.30 -4.39 -5.80
CA ILE A 46 -0.88 -5.53 -5.00
C ILE A 46 -1.88 -5.74 -3.86
N ASP A 47 -2.41 -6.96 -3.76
CA ASP A 47 -3.14 -7.45 -2.59
C ASP A 47 -2.14 -7.93 -1.54
N LEU A 48 -2.01 -7.15 -0.47
CA LEU A 48 -1.05 -7.39 0.61
C LEU A 48 -1.48 -8.57 1.50
N LEU A 49 -2.78 -8.88 1.58
CA LEU A 49 -3.24 -9.99 2.41
C LEU A 49 -3.00 -11.34 1.75
N ASN A 50 -3.14 -11.39 0.42
CA ASN A 50 -3.04 -12.64 -0.34
C ASN A 50 -1.69 -12.80 -1.05
N GLY A 51 -0.84 -11.77 -1.05
CA GLY A 51 0.47 -11.80 -1.69
C GLY A 51 0.32 -11.98 -3.20
N LYS A 52 -0.51 -11.14 -3.83
CA LYS A 52 -0.80 -11.23 -5.27
C LYS A 52 -0.76 -9.87 -5.93
N VAL A 53 -0.26 -9.83 -7.16
CA VAL A 53 -0.47 -8.72 -8.09
C VAL A 53 -1.83 -8.95 -8.75
N ILE A 54 -2.76 -8.01 -8.59
CA ILE A 54 -4.13 -8.11 -9.11
C ILE A 54 -4.37 -7.24 -10.35
N LYS A 55 -3.51 -6.24 -10.60
CA LYS A 55 -3.46 -5.46 -11.84
C LYS A 55 -2.01 -5.08 -12.14
N GLY A 56 -1.64 -5.11 -13.42
CA GLY A 56 -0.31 -4.79 -13.93
C GLY A 56 0.63 -5.99 -13.98
N GLU A 57 1.83 -5.76 -14.51
CA GLU A 57 2.87 -6.75 -14.73
C GLU A 57 4.04 -6.53 -13.76
N ALA A 58 4.31 -7.52 -12.92
CA ALA A 58 5.45 -7.48 -12.00
C ALA A 58 6.64 -8.25 -12.58
N SER A 59 7.84 -7.72 -12.33
CA SER A 59 9.09 -8.46 -12.51
C SER A 59 9.13 -9.73 -11.65
N SER A 60 9.99 -10.67 -11.99
CA SER A 60 10.18 -11.91 -11.21
C SER A 60 10.51 -11.63 -9.74
N ASP A 61 11.36 -10.63 -9.48
CA ASP A 61 11.81 -10.29 -8.14
C ASP A 61 10.68 -9.64 -7.33
N LEU A 62 9.91 -8.76 -7.96
CA LEU A 62 8.73 -8.19 -7.30
C LEU A 62 7.67 -9.24 -7.03
N ALA A 63 7.40 -10.15 -7.98
CA ALA A 63 6.47 -11.25 -7.77
C ALA A 63 6.91 -12.15 -6.60
N ALA A 64 8.20 -12.48 -6.51
CA ALA A 64 8.76 -13.26 -5.42
C ALA A 64 8.69 -12.53 -4.06
N ALA A 65 8.91 -11.22 -4.04
CA ALA A 65 8.72 -10.39 -2.85
C ALA A 65 7.26 -10.37 -2.40
N VAL A 66 6.33 -10.22 -3.35
CA VAL A 66 4.88 -10.17 -3.11
C VAL A 66 4.36 -11.46 -2.47
N LEU A 67 4.88 -12.61 -2.87
CA LEU A 67 4.51 -13.91 -2.29
C LEU A 67 4.88 -14.05 -0.80
N ARG A 68 5.86 -13.28 -0.30
CA ARG A 68 6.26 -13.31 1.12
C ARG A 68 5.40 -12.41 2.01
N ILE A 69 4.66 -11.48 1.41
CA ILE A 69 3.92 -10.46 2.14
C ILE A 69 2.92 -11.05 3.15
N PRO A 70 2.11 -12.09 2.85
CA PRO A 70 1.09 -12.57 3.79
C PRO A 70 1.67 -12.99 5.15
N ALA A 71 2.77 -13.74 5.15
CA ALA A 71 3.42 -14.18 6.37
C ALA A 71 3.99 -13.00 7.18
N GLU A 72 4.55 -12.00 6.50
CA GLU A 72 5.04 -10.78 7.15
C GLU A 72 3.93 -9.87 7.64
N PHE A 73 2.81 -9.81 6.91
CA PHE A 73 1.61 -9.10 7.34
C PHE A 73 1.11 -9.71 8.65
N ASP A 74 0.98 -11.03 8.72
CA ASP A 74 0.58 -11.75 9.93
C ASP A 74 1.54 -11.46 11.09
N ARG A 75 2.86 -11.54 10.84
CA ARG A 75 3.89 -11.27 11.85
C ARG A 75 3.80 -9.84 12.40
N LEU A 76 3.61 -8.85 11.53
CA LEU A 76 3.47 -7.45 11.93
C LEU A 76 2.16 -7.18 12.69
N CYS A 77 1.06 -7.84 12.31
CA CYS A 77 -0.19 -7.76 13.07
C CYS A 77 0.00 -8.30 14.50
N GLN A 78 0.62 -9.47 14.63
CA GLN A 78 0.86 -10.11 15.92
C GLN A 78 1.75 -9.26 16.83
N ALA A 79 2.80 -8.63 16.26
CA ALA A 79 3.69 -7.73 16.99
C ALA A 79 2.95 -6.51 17.59
N GLU A 80 1.86 -6.09 16.95
CA GLU A 80 1.01 -4.99 17.38
C GLU A 80 -0.22 -5.45 18.21
N GLY A 81 -0.31 -6.75 18.52
CA GLY A 81 -1.35 -7.33 19.37
C GLY A 81 -2.70 -7.55 18.69
N PHE A 82 -2.75 -7.70 17.35
CA PHE A 82 -3.98 -8.00 16.61
C PHE A 82 -3.78 -9.08 15.55
N SER A 83 -4.87 -9.56 14.98
CA SER A 83 -4.86 -10.66 14.00
C SER A 83 -4.98 -10.13 12.58
N ARG A 84 -4.39 -10.82 11.60
CA ARG A 84 -4.69 -10.55 10.19
C ARG A 84 -6.18 -10.68 9.88
N SER A 85 -6.91 -11.54 10.58
CA SER A 85 -8.37 -11.68 10.40
C SER A 85 -9.15 -10.41 10.74
N ASP A 86 -8.53 -9.45 11.44
CA ASP A 86 -9.10 -8.13 11.68
C ASP A 86 -9.07 -7.25 10.41
N CYS A 87 -8.29 -7.65 9.40
CA CYS A 87 -8.18 -7.00 8.10
C CYS A 87 -8.96 -7.80 7.05
N ARG A 88 -9.91 -7.14 6.40
CA ARG A 88 -10.68 -7.74 5.30
C ARG A 88 -10.03 -7.50 3.94
N HIS A 89 -9.51 -6.29 3.73
CA HIS A 89 -8.78 -5.93 2.51
C HIS A 89 -7.60 -5.01 2.83
N ALA A 90 -6.47 -5.24 2.18
CA ALA A 90 -5.34 -4.30 2.16
C ALA A 90 -4.72 -4.29 0.75
N LEU A 91 -5.04 -3.27 -0.03
CA LEU A 91 -4.56 -3.10 -1.40
C LEU A 91 -3.61 -1.91 -1.48
N ALA A 92 -2.44 -2.13 -2.10
CA ALA A 92 -1.50 -1.08 -2.45
C ALA A 92 -1.60 -0.79 -3.96
N HIS A 93 -2.10 0.39 -4.30
CA HIS A 93 -2.24 0.87 -5.68
C HIS A 93 -1.07 1.76 -6.03
N PHE A 94 -0.01 1.17 -6.57
CA PHE A 94 1.14 1.91 -7.08
C PHE A 94 0.79 2.55 -8.41
N HIS A 95 1.07 3.83 -8.52
CA HIS A 95 0.83 4.61 -9.72
C HIS A 95 2.06 5.45 -10.00
N THR A 96 2.40 5.52 -11.29
CA THR A 96 3.54 6.26 -11.76
C THR A 96 3.23 6.91 -13.10
N ASN A 97 3.84 8.07 -13.33
CA ASN A 97 3.87 8.73 -14.63
C ASN A 97 5.23 9.44 -14.77
N GLN A 98 5.43 10.18 -15.86
CA GLN A 98 6.70 10.86 -16.13
C GLN A 98 7.10 11.90 -15.06
N LEU A 99 6.16 12.38 -14.25
CA LEU A 99 6.36 13.48 -13.30
C LEU A 99 6.32 13.04 -11.83
N THR A 100 5.58 11.98 -11.52
CA THR A 100 5.25 11.59 -10.15
C THR A 100 5.17 10.08 -10.01
N HIS A 101 5.65 9.57 -8.89
CA HIS A 101 5.38 8.20 -8.43
C HIS A 101 4.83 8.24 -7.00
N GLY A 102 3.92 7.31 -6.70
CA GLY A 102 3.32 7.18 -5.39
C GLY A 102 2.42 5.96 -5.30
N PHE A 103 1.74 5.82 -4.17
CA PHE A 103 0.72 4.79 -4.03
C PHE A 103 -0.45 5.25 -3.18
N THR A 104 -1.61 4.68 -3.48
CA THR A 104 -2.80 4.78 -2.63
C THR A 104 -2.98 3.46 -1.90
N LEU A 105 -3.12 3.53 -0.58
CA LEU A 105 -3.37 2.36 0.25
C LEU A 105 -4.85 2.30 0.62
N ALA A 106 -5.56 1.26 0.16
CA ALA A 106 -6.92 0.97 0.53
C ALA A 106 -6.94 -0.13 1.60
N VAL A 107 -7.49 0.16 2.78
CA VAL A 107 -7.59 -0.79 3.90
C VAL A 107 -9.04 -0.85 4.37
N GLU A 108 -9.58 -2.06 4.50
CA GLU A 108 -10.88 -2.35 5.09
C GLU A 108 -10.70 -3.28 6.29
N ASP A 109 -11.20 -2.88 7.45
CA ASP A 109 -11.23 -3.74 8.64
C ASP A 109 -12.45 -4.66 8.66
N ASN A 110 -12.45 -5.65 9.57
CA ASN A 110 -13.55 -6.62 9.70
C ASN A 110 -14.86 -6.00 10.22
N SER A 111 -14.86 -4.75 10.70
CA SER A 111 -16.08 -4.00 11.02
C SER A 111 -16.71 -3.33 9.79
N GLY A 112 -16.05 -3.43 8.63
CA GLY A 112 -16.46 -2.79 7.37
C GLY A 112 -15.99 -1.35 7.24
N ARG A 113 -15.13 -0.85 8.13
CA ARG A 113 -14.55 0.48 8.00
C ARG A 113 -13.47 0.44 6.94
N ALA A 114 -13.70 1.14 5.84
CA ALA A 114 -12.73 1.27 4.75
C ALA A 114 -12.14 2.68 4.66
N THR A 115 -10.85 2.76 4.35
CA THR A 115 -10.16 4.02 4.08
C THR A 115 -9.16 3.91 2.95
N GLU A 116 -8.98 5.00 2.22
CA GLU A 116 -7.86 5.20 1.31
C GLU A 116 -6.92 6.29 1.82
N THR A 117 -5.61 6.08 1.66
CA THR A 117 -4.59 7.08 2.02
C THR A 117 -3.54 7.16 0.92
N ASP A 118 -3.24 8.38 0.46
CA ASP A 118 -2.20 8.62 -0.55
C ASP A 118 -0.83 8.87 0.09
N PHE A 119 0.18 8.27 -0.53
CA PHE A 119 1.58 8.40 -0.18
C PHE A 119 2.42 8.68 -1.42
N GLN A 120 3.50 9.44 -1.24
CA GLN A 120 4.42 9.81 -2.32
C GLN A 120 5.88 9.84 -1.84
N GLY A 121 6.80 9.67 -2.79
CA GLY A 121 8.25 9.76 -2.58
C GLY A 121 8.87 8.62 -1.77
N VAL A 122 10.17 8.77 -1.48
CA VAL A 122 10.97 7.84 -0.64
C VAL A 122 11.61 8.63 0.50
N PRO A 123 11.32 8.33 1.78
CA PRO A 123 10.38 7.32 2.26
C PRO A 123 8.92 7.77 2.01
N ALA A 124 8.03 6.83 1.73
CA ALA A 124 6.63 7.05 1.38
C ALA A 124 5.88 7.94 2.38
N ARG A 125 5.82 9.25 2.15
CA ARG A 125 5.18 10.22 3.05
C ARG A 125 3.75 10.50 2.60
N ARG A 126 2.89 10.83 3.55
CA ARG A 126 1.53 11.31 3.23
C ARG A 126 1.60 12.52 2.31
N VAL A 127 0.77 12.54 1.27
CA VAL A 127 0.67 13.66 0.34
C VAL A 127 0.27 14.94 1.11
N ILE A 128 0.93 16.04 0.77
CA ILE A 128 0.66 17.38 1.31
C ILE A 128 0.07 18.23 0.18
N GLU A 129 -1.03 18.92 0.46
CA GLU A 129 -1.72 19.81 -0.47
C GLU A 129 -2.07 21.14 0.22
N PRO A 130 -2.11 22.26 -0.52
CA PRO A 130 -2.60 23.52 0.01
C PRO A 130 -4.11 23.45 0.27
N ASP A 131 -4.55 23.95 1.43
CA ASP A 131 -5.97 24.17 1.70
C ASP A 131 -6.49 25.42 0.97
N GLN A 132 -7.79 25.71 1.10
CA GLN A 132 -8.41 26.90 0.48
C GLN A 132 -7.78 28.23 0.93
N LEU A 133 -6.99 28.23 2.00
CA LEU A 133 -6.26 29.38 2.53
C LEU A 133 -4.76 29.32 2.22
N GLY A 134 -4.34 28.42 1.32
CA GLY A 134 -2.94 28.24 0.91
C GLY A 134 -2.04 27.55 1.94
N ARG A 135 -2.60 27.04 3.06
CA ARG A 135 -1.79 26.39 4.10
C ARG A 135 -1.56 24.94 3.73
N LEU A 136 -0.32 24.48 3.87
CA LEU A 136 0.05 23.09 3.61
C LEU A 136 -0.60 22.15 4.63
N ARG A 137 -1.44 21.23 4.17
CA ARG A 137 -2.12 20.21 4.98
C ARG A 137 -1.87 18.83 4.41
N ARG A 138 -1.85 17.81 5.27
CA ARG A 138 -1.86 16.42 4.78
C ARG A 138 -3.20 16.17 4.10
N ARG A 139 -3.17 15.65 2.86
CA ARG A 139 -4.38 15.26 2.12
C ARG A 139 -5.27 14.38 2.96
N ALA A 140 -6.56 14.69 3.03
CA ALA A 140 -7.50 13.97 3.88
C ALA A 140 -7.51 12.45 3.58
N ILE A 141 -7.70 11.65 4.63
CA ILE A 141 -7.93 10.21 4.46
C ILE A 141 -9.36 10.06 3.95
N ARG A 142 -9.53 9.38 2.81
CA ARG A 142 -10.85 9.17 2.23
C ARG A 142 -11.51 7.98 2.90
N HIS A 143 -12.80 8.10 3.20
CA HIS A 143 -13.63 7.02 3.73
C HIS A 143 -14.55 6.55 2.62
N TYR A 144 -14.61 5.24 2.37
CA TYR A 144 -15.60 4.66 1.47
C TYR A 144 -16.54 3.77 2.26
N GLY A 145 -17.85 3.97 2.06
CA GLY A 145 -18.87 3.00 2.47
C GLY A 145 -18.90 1.86 1.44
N LYS A 146 -19.15 0.63 1.92
CA LYS A 146 -19.25 -0.62 1.14
C LYS A 146 -19.48 -0.39 -0.36
N ARG A 147 -18.49 -0.70 -1.20
CA ARG A 147 -18.78 -1.01 -2.61
C ARG A 147 -19.60 -2.29 -2.60
N ASN A 148 -20.88 -2.19 -2.96
CA ASN A 148 -21.69 -3.36 -3.27
C ASN A 148 -21.04 -4.03 -4.49
N CYS A 149 -20.27 -5.09 -4.24
CA CYS A 149 -20.01 -6.12 -5.24
C CYS A 149 -21.06 -7.21 -5.04
#